data_AF-A0A929K6E8-F1
#
_entry.id   AF-A0A929K6E8-F1
#
_cell.length_a   1.000
_cell.length_b   1.000
_cell.length_c   1.000
_cell.angle_alpha   90.00
_cell.angle_beta   90.00
_cell.angle_gamma   90.00
#
_symmetry.space_group_name_H-M   'P 1'
#
loop_
_entity.id
_entity.type
_entity.pdbx_description
1 polymer ?
#
loop_
_entity_poly.entity_id
_entity_poly.type
_entity_poly.pdbx_seq_one_letter_code
_entity_poly.pdbx_strand_id
1 'polypeptide(L)'
;MRFIADLHIHSHYSIATSSSLVPENLDLWARRKGIQVIGTGDIFHPGWYNEMKEKLIPAEDGLYRIKDEYCIKNDYLLPSPSHL
;
A
#
# COMPACT_ATOMS: atom_id res chain seq x y z
N MET A 1 7.39 -12.76 -15.25
CA MET A 1 6.35 -12.66 -14.20
C MET A 1 5.44 -11.49 -14.55
N ARG A 2 4.12 -11.62 -14.38
CA ARG A 2 3.14 -10.55 -14.67
C ARG A 2 2.52 -10.11 -13.35
N PHE A 3 2.47 -8.80 -13.11
CA PHE A 3 1.80 -8.20 -11.96
C PHE A 3 1.10 -6.91 -12.36
N ILE A 4 0.16 -6.48 -11.54
CA ILE A 4 -0.55 -5.21 -11.65
C ILE A 4 0.10 -4.24 -10.67
N ALA A 5 0.45 -3.05 -11.18
CA ALA A 5 1.03 -1.99 -10.39
C ALA A 5 0.23 -0.71 -10.53
N ASP A 6 0.09 0.01 -9.42
CA ASP A 6 -0.41 1.38 -9.39
C ASP A 6 0.70 2.28 -8.86
N LEU A 7 1.35 3.04 -9.76
CA LEU A 7 2.55 3.80 -9.43
C LEU A 7 2.27 5.28 -9.10
N HIS A 8 1.02 5.72 -9.26
CA HIS A 8 0.62 7.09 -8.98
C HIS A 8 -0.56 7.10 -8.01
N ILE A 9 -0.22 7.24 -6.73
CA ILE A 9 -1.19 7.48 -5.66
C ILE A 9 -0.84 8.77 -4.93
N HIS A 10 -1.76 9.21 -4.10
CA HIS A 10 -1.56 10.29 -3.15
C HIS A 10 -1.83 9.80 -1.73
N SER A 11 -1.20 10.47 -0.76
CA SER A 11 -1.40 10.27 0.67
C SER A 11 -2.53 11.14 1.21
N HIS A 12 -2.85 10.97 2.49
CA HIS A 12 -3.77 11.85 3.23
C HIS A 12 -3.25 13.29 3.42
N TYR A 13 -1.96 13.55 3.14
CA TYR A 13 -1.39 14.91 3.16
C TYR A 13 -1.64 15.70 1.88
N SER A 14 -2.05 15.04 0.79
CA SER A 14 -2.44 15.72 -0.44
C SER A 14 -3.76 16.48 -0.26
N ILE A 15 -3.95 17.54 -1.05
CA ILE A 15 -5.19 18.31 -1.02
C ILE A 15 -6.28 17.53 -1.75
N ALA A 16 -7.51 17.60 -1.24
CA ALA A 16 -8.69 16.93 -1.81
C ALA A 16 -8.56 15.39 -1.89
N THR A 17 -7.75 14.79 -1.01
CA THR A 17 -7.68 13.34 -0.83
C THR A 17 -8.39 12.90 0.45
N SER A 18 -8.72 11.60 0.53
CA SER A 18 -9.32 11.03 1.73
C SER A 18 -8.34 11.04 2.90
N SER A 19 -8.81 11.39 4.10
CA SER A 19 -8.04 11.26 5.35
C SER A 19 -7.63 9.82 5.65
N SER A 20 -8.28 8.85 5.01
CA SER A 20 -7.98 7.42 5.17
C SER A 20 -6.90 6.90 4.21
N LEU A 21 -6.28 7.75 3.39
CA LEU A 21 -5.14 7.37 2.52
C LEU A 21 -3.84 7.25 3.34
N VAL A 22 -3.84 6.24 4.20
CA VAL A 22 -2.73 5.83 5.07
C VAL A 22 -2.17 4.48 4.60
N PRO A 23 -0.92 4.11 4.95
CA PRO A 23 -0.29 2.88 4.46
C PRO A 23 -1.12 1.61 4.72
N GLU A 24 -1.79 1.54 5.86
CA GLU A 24 -2.65 0.42 6.27
C GLU A 24 -3.82 0.18 5.30
N ASN A 25 -4.50 1.27 4.92
CA ASN A 25 -5.63 1.19 4.01
C ASN A 25 -5.17 0.98 2.58
N LEU A 26 -4.04 1.59 2.19
CA LEU A 26 -3.45 1.37 0.87
C LEU A 26 -3.13 -0.12 0.67
N ASP A 27 -2.46 -0.75 1.63
CA ASP A 27 -2.18 -2.20 1.60
C ASP A 27 -3.47 -3.03 1.50
N LEU A 28 -4.46 -2.76 2.37
CA LEU A 28 -5.73 -3.48 2.37
C LEU A 28 -6.43 -3.40 1.01
N TRP A 29 -6.54 -2.20 0.43
CA TRP A 29 -7.20 -2.00 -0.85
C TRP A 29 -6.38 -2.52 -2.03
N ALA A 30 -5.04 -2.50 -1.96
CA ALA A 30 -4.16 -3.15 -2.93
C ALA A 30 -4.50 -4.64 -3.03
N ARG A 31 -4.51 -5.32 -1.87
CA ARG A 31 -4.83 -6.73 -1.77
C ARG A 31 -6.22 -7.03 -2.29
N ARG A 32 -7.22 -6.24 -1.90
CA ARG A 32 -8.62 -6.37 -2.40
C ARG A 32 -8.76 -6.21 -3.91
N LYS A 33 -8.00 -5.28 -4.51
CA LYS A 33 -8.02 -5.02 -5.95
C LYS A 33 -7.13 -5.96 -6.76
N GLY A 34 -6.30 -6.77 -6.10
CA GLY A 34 -5.31 -7.62 -6.78
C GLY A 34 -4.11 -6.85 -7.35
N ILE A 35 -3.79 -5.70 -6.78
CA ILE A 35 -2.60 -4.90 -7.12
C ILE A 35 -1.44 -5.40 -6.26
N GLN A 36 -0.37 -5.89 -6.90
CA GLN A 36 0.78 -6.47 -6.18
C GLN A 36 1.81 -5.41 -5.79
N VAL A 37 1.89 -4.30 -6.54
CA VAL A 37 2.86 -3.23 -6.29
C VAL A 37 2.17 -1.88 -6.31
N ILE A 38 2.41 -1.08 -5.28
CA ILE A 38 1.92 0.30 -5.19
C ILE A 38 3.11 1.24 -5.05
N GLY A 39 3.10 2.33 -5.83
CA GLY A 39 4.03 3.44 -5.64
C GLY A 39 3.75 4.15 -4.32
N THR A 40 4.77 4.61 -3.61
CA THR A 40 4.57 5.22 -2.29
C THR A 40 3.75 6.51 -2.34
N GLY A 41 3.83 7.27 -3.44
CA GLY A 41 3.25 8.61 -3.55
C GLY A 41 3.89 9.60 -2.58
N ASP A 42 3.74 10.91 -2.83
CA ASP A 42 4.00 12.01 -1.89
C ASP A 42 5.30 11.94 -1.04
N ILE A 43 6.38 11.28 -1.52
CA ILE A 43 7.57 10.97 -0.69
C ILE A 43 8.33 12.19 -0.18
N PHE A 44 8.11 13.36 -0.79
CA PHE A 44 8.72 14.62 -0.37
C PHE A 44 7.96 15.27 0.80
N HIS A 45 6.77 14.79 1.15
CA HIS A 45 6.08 15.26 2.34
C HIS A 45 6.71 14.63 3.60
N PRO A 46 7.22 15.42 4.56
CA PRO A 46 7.97 14.90 5.70
C PRO A 46 7.13 14.00 6.62
N GLY A 47 5.84 14.32 6.81
CA GLY A 47 4.90 13.48 7.56
C GLY A 47 4.72 12.11 6.93
N TRP A 48 4.39 12.07 5.63
CA TRP A 48 4.27 10.83 4.86
C TRP A 48 5.54 9.99 4.89
N TYR A 49 6.70 10.61 4.67
CA TYR A 49 7.97 9.91 4.72
C TYR A 49 8.25 9.26 6.09
N ASN A 50 7.90 9.93 7.19
CA ASN A 50 8.02 9.37 8.52
C ASN A 50 7.07 8.20 8.75
N GLU A 51 5.82 8.28 8.30
CA GLU A 51 4.86 7.17 8.36
C GLU A 51 5.36 5.96 7.57
N MET A 52 5.96 6.17 6.39
CA MET A 52 6.56 5.10 5.59
C MET A 52 7.74 4.45 6.31
N LYS A 53 8.61 5.24 6.95
CA LYS A 53 9.70 4.71 7.79
C LYS A 53 9.21 3.92 8.99
N GLU A 54 8.13 4.37 9.61
CA GLU A 54 7.56 3.73 10.79
C GLU A 54 6.89 2.41 10.44
N LYS A 55 6.10 2.38 9.36
CA LYS A 55 5.15 1.29 9.09
C LYS A 55 5.63 0.28 8.07
N LEU A 56 6.65 0.61 7.27
CA LEU A 56 7.17 -0.28 6.25
C LEU A 56 8.46 -0.98 6.70
N ILE A 57 8.65 -2.18 6.17
CA ILE A 57 9.89 -2.96 6.29
C ILE A 57 10.34 -3.43 4.90
N PRO A 58 11.66 -3.57 4.67
CA PRO A 58 12.17 -4.15 3.44
C PRO A 58 11.57 -5.53 3.17
N ALA A 59 11.26 -5.83 1.91
CA ALA A 59 10.73 -7.12 1.48
C ALA A 59 11.62 -7.77 0.41
N GLU A 60 11.75 -7.09 -0.73
CA GLU A 60 12.54 -7.50 -1.89
C GLU A 60 13.43 -6.33 -2.32
N ASP A 61 14.32 -6.52 -3.29
CA ASP A 61 15.22 -5.46 -3.73
C ASP A 61 14.43 -4.26 -4.30
N GLY A 62 14.57 -3.10 -3.65
CA GLY A 62 13.82 -1.89 -3.97
C GLY A 62 12.34 -1.90 -3.55
N LEU A 63 11.85 -2.93 -2.87
CA LEU A 63 10.45 -3.04 -2.43
C LEU A 63 10.31 -3.14 -0.92
N TYR A 64 9.18 -2.62 -0.47
CA TYR A 64 8.79 -2.58 0.94
C TYR A 64 7.42 -3.22 1.11
N ARG A 65 7.21 -3.81 2.28
CA ARG A 65 5.90 -4.29 2.72
C ARG A 65 5.51 -3.64 4.03
N ILE A 66 4.22 -3.55 4.28
CA ILE A 66 3.71 -3.09 5.56
C ILE A 66 4.09 -4.11 6.67
N LYS A 67 4.42 -3.60 7.85
CA LYS A 67 4.65 -4.41 9.05
C LYS A 67 3.36 -5.10 9.48
N ASP A 68 3.50 -6.34 9.95
CA ASP A 68 2.36 -7.19 10.29
C ASP A 68 1.44 -6.60 11.37
N GLU A 69 1.99 -5.78 12.28
CA GLU A 69 1.23 -5.09 13.34
C GLU A 69 0.31 -3.96 12.83
N TYR A 70 0.60 -3.43 11.63
CA TYR A 70 -0.22 -2.40 10.95
C TYR A 70 -1.10 -2.99 9.85
N CYS A 71 -0.95 -4.28 9.52
CA CYS A 71 -1.79 -4.96 8.53
C CYS A 71 -3.25 -5.06 8.98
N ILE A 72 -4.16 -4.43 8.24
CA ILE A 72 -5.60 -4.63 8.45
C ILE A 72 -5.98 -6.01 7.91
N LYS A 73 -6.59 -6.85 8.76
CA LYS A 73 -7.08 -8.17 8.36
C LYS A 73 -8.13 -8.01 7.27
N ASN A 74 -8.00 -8.81 6.21
CA ASN A 74 -9.00 -8.83 5.16
C ASN A 74 -10.04 -9.88 5.53
N ASP A 75 -11.23 -9.43 5.91
CA ASP A 75 -12.36 -10.32 6.21
C ASP A 75 -12.97 -10.92 4.92
N TYR A 76 -12.54 -10.45 3.75
CA TYR A 76 -13.01 -10.94 2.46
C TYR A 76 -12.08 -12.05 1.93
N LEU A 77 -12.65 -13.23 1.72
CA LEU A 77 -12.07 -14.30 0.92
C LEU A 77 -12.03 -13.84 -0.54
N LEU A 78 -10.88 -13.34 -1.00
CA LEU A 78 -10.66 -13.23 -2.44
C LEU A 78 -10.47 -14.66 -2.99
N PRO A 79 -11.12 -15.03 -4.11
CA PRO A 79 -10.82 -16.30 -4.76
C PRO A 79 -9.32 -16.32 -5.11
N SER A 80 -8.69 -17.48 -4.90
CA SER A 80 -7.27 -17.66 -5.18
C SER A 80 -6.96 -17.26 -6.62
N PRO A 81 -5.76 -16.71 -6.91
CA PRO A 81 -5.34 -16.29 -8.25
C PRO A 81 -5.33 -17.39 -9.32
N SER A 82 -5.68 -18.64 -8.97
CA SER A 82 -5.73 -19.80 -9.86
C SER A 82 -6.87 -19.76 -10.89
N HIS A 83 -7.60 -18.66 -11.02
CA HIS A 83 -8.74 -18.51 -11.95
C HIS A 83 -8.58 -17.37 -12.97
N LEU A 84 -7.37 -16.87 -13.19
CA LEU A 84 -7.05 -15.90 -14.25
C LEU A 84 -6.01 -16.45 -15.22
#